data_AF-A0A328BBS2-F1
#
_entry.id   AF-A0A328BBS2-F1
#
_cell.length_a   1.000
_cell.length_b   1.000
_cell.length_c   1.000
_cell.angle_alpha   90.00
_cell.angle_beta   90.00
_cell.angle_gamma   90.00
#
_symmetry.space_group_name_H-M   'P 1'
#
loop_
_entity.id
_entity.type
_entity.pdbx_description
1 polymer ?
#
loop_
_entity_poly.entity_id
_entity_poly.type
_entity_poly.pdbx_seq_one_letter_code
_entity_poly.pdbx_strand_id
1 'polypeptide(L)'
;MVKASGLSPDELQEAERVIRRVPPGLYTLADLYGRDWDRKVSPTKFGRAFKAAVIEKRLTGITLHPHKTAANAIQYLVHEH
;
A
#
# COMPACT_ATOMS: atom_id res chain seq x y z
N MET A 1 -16.92 17.05 -10.38
CA MET A 1 -16.29 16.74 -9.08
C MET A 1 -15.71 15.33 -9.17
N VAL A 2 -14.40 15.18 -9.29
CA VAL A 2 -13.77 13.85 -9.42
C VAL A 2 -13.83 13.19 -8.04
N LYS A 3 -14.58 12.08 -7.90
CA LYS A 3 -14.60 11.27 -6.67
C LYS A 3 -13.16 10.90 -6.33
N ALA A 4 -12.61 11.46 -5.26
CA ALA A 4 -11.30 11.12 -4.74
C ALA A 4 -11.28 9.61 -4.42
N SER A 5 -10.78 8.80 -5.35
CA SER A 5 -10.62 7.36 -5.20
C SER A 5 -9.26 7.07 -4.56
N GLY A 6 -9.00 7.72 -3.43
CA GLY A 6 -7.73 7.66 -2.71
C GLY A 6 -7.94 7.33 -1.25
N LEU A 7 -6.84 7.02 -0.58
CA LEU A 7 -6.80 6.88 0.87
C LEU A 7 -7.21 8.20 1.54
N SER A 8 -7.96 8.08 2.63
CA SER A 8 -8.26 9.19 3.53
C SER A 8 -6.98 9.72 4.18
N PRO A 9 -6.95 10.95 4.72
CA PRO A 9 -5.77 11.48 5.41
C PRO A 9 -5.27 10.56 6.53
N ASP A 10 -6.16 9.97 7.33
CA ASP A 10 -5.81 8.98 8.36
C ASP A 10 -5.19 7.71 7.78
N GLU A 11 -5.75 7.21 6.68
CA GLU A 11 -5.24 6.02 6.00
C GLU A 11 -3.87 6.26 5.36
N LEU A 12 -3.61 7.48 4.87
CA LEU A 12 -2.28 7.88 4.39
C LEU A 12 -1.27 7.91 5.52
N GLN A 13 -1.61 8.54 6.66
CA GLN A 13 -0.73 8.57 7.83
C GLN A 13 -0.47 7.18 8.41
N GLU A 14 -1.47 6.30 8.39
CA GLU A 14 -1.29 4.90 8.76
C GLU A 14 -0.34 4.19 7.78
N ALA A 15 -0.59 4.32 6.48
CA ALA A 15 0.24 3.74 5.43
C ALA A 15 1.70 4.20 5.52
N GLU A 16 1.95 5.51 5.69
CA GLU A 16 3.31 6.03 5.84
C GLU A 16 4.00 5.49 7.10
N ARG A 17 3.29 5.37 8.23
CA ARG A 17 3.85 4.73 9.43
C ARG A 17 4.20 3.27 9.19
N VAL A 18 3.36 2.54 8.45
CA VAL A 18 3.62 1.15 8.07
C VAL A 18 4.85 1.04 7.16
N ILE A 19 4.99 1.93 6.17
CA ILE A 19 6.13 1.90 5.24
C ILE A 19 7.45 2.25 5.96
N ARG A 20 7.43 3.21 6.89
CA ARG A 20 8.63 3.64 7.63
C ARG A 20 9.18 2.60 8.60
N ARG A 21 8.33 1.68 9.11
CA ARG A 21 8.76 0.62 10.04
C ARG A 21 9.21 -0.66 9.35
N VAL A 22 8.91 -0.82 8.06
CA VAL A 22 9.21 -2.03 7.30
C VAL A 22 10.58 -1.88 6.65
N PRO A 23 11.47 -2.89 6.76
CA PRO A 23 12.77 -2.84 6.09
C PRO A 23 12.59 -2.78 4.57
N PRO A 24 13.59 -2.26 3.83
CA PRO A 24 13.55 -2.22 2.37
C PRO A 24 13.40 -3.62 1.77
N GLY A 25 12.55 -3.77 0.76
CA GLY A 25 12.24 -5.08 0.18
C GLY A 25 10.92 -5.12 -0.59
N LEU A 26 10.60 -6.31 -1.13
CA LEU A 26 9.36 -6.57 -1.84
C LEU A 26 8.30 -7.12 -0.89
N TYR A 27 7.12 -6.49 -0.90
CA TYR A 27 6.01 -6.84 -0.03
C TYR A 27 4.68 -6.80 -0.77
N THR A 28 3.76 -7.68 -0.42
CA THR A 28 2.34 -7.48 -0.74
C THR A 28 1.70 -6.60 0.33
N LEU A 29 0.49 -6.10 0.06
CA LEU A 29 -0.30 -5.40 1.08
C LEU A 29 -0.57 -6.27 2.32
N ALA A 30 -0.79 -7.57 2.13
CA ALA A 30 -0.96 -8.50 3.24
C ALA A 30 0.32 -8.59 4.09
N ASP A 31 1.50 -8.54 3.47
CA ASP A 31 2.78 -8.55 4.21
C ASP A 31 2.99 -7.24 4.98
N LEU A 32 2.71 -6.08 4.36
CA LEU A 32 2.89 -4.76 4.98
C LEU A 32 2.00 -4.55 6.22
N TYR A 33 0.73 -4.95 6.12
CA TYR A 33 -0.25 -4.76 7.19
C TYR A 33 -0.35 -5.97 8.12
N GLY A 34 0.14 -7.14 7.71
CA GLY A 34 0.09 -8.37 8.50
C GLY A 34 -1.33 -8.66 8.99
N ARG A 35 -1.48 -8.84 10.31
CA ARG A 35 -2.78 -9.13 10.95
C ARG A 35 -3.80 -8.01 10.82
N ASP A 36 -3.38 -6.76 10.60
CA ASP A 36 -4.30 -5.66 10.38
C ASP A 36 -4.97 -5.75 9.00
N TRP A 37 -4.39 -6.51 8.06
CA TRP A 37 -4.96 -6.74 6.74
C TRP A 37 -6.31 -7.46 6.81
N ASP A 38 -6.41 -8.54 7.59
CA ASP A 38 -7.66 -9.30 7.81
C ASP A 38 -8.75 -8.46 8.48
N ARG A 39 -8.36 -7.42 9.24
CA ARG A 39 -9.28 -6.51 9.92
C ARG A 39 -9.80 -5.40 9.01
N LYS A 40 -9.22 -5.20 7.83
CA LYS A 40 -9.72 -4.20 6.88
C LYS A 40 -11.06 -4.66 6.33
N VAL A 41 -12.11 -3.88 6.62
CA VAL A 41 -13.51 -4.12 6.19
C VAL A 41 -13.67 -4.29 4.67
N SER A 42 -12.75 -3.74 3.87
CA SER A 42 -12.77 -3.90 2.41
C SER A 42 -11.36 -3.90 1.83
N PRO A 43 -10.65 -5.05 1.87
CA PRO A 43 -9.27 -5.17 1.42
C PRO A 43 -9.10 -4.77 -0.05
N THR A 44 -10.07 -5.12 -0.91
CA THR A 44 -10.06 -4.77 -2.34
C THR A 44 -10.17 -3.26 -2.58
N LYS A 45 -11.04 -2.58 -1.82
CA LYS A 45 -11.24 -1.12 -1.95
C LYS A 45 -10.01 -0.38 -1.43
N PHE A 46 -9.51 -0.79 -0.28
CA PHE A 46 -8.28 -0.24 0.30
C PHE A 46 -7.09 -0.46 -0.63
N GLY A 47 -6.89 -1.68 -1.14
CA GLY A 47 -5.78 -1.98 -2.05
C GLY A 47 -5.83 -1.16 -3.34
N ARG A 48 -7.02 -0.90 -3.89
CA ARG A 48 -7.19 0.01 -5.03
C ARG A 48 -6.79 1.44 -4.70
N ALA A 49 -7.24 1.95 -3.55
CA ALA A 49 -6.92 3.30 -3.07
C ALA A 49 -5.43 3.45 -2.74
N PHE A 50 -4.82 2.44 -2.11
CA PHE A 50 -3.40 2.39 -1.80
C PHE A 50 -2.56 2.37 -3.07
N LYS A 51 -2.90 1.51 -4.04
CA LYS A 51 -2.23 1.49 -5.34
C LYS A 51 -2.28 2.87 -6.01
N ALA A 52 -3.44 3.53 -6.00
CA ALA A 52 -3.58 4.88 -6.54
C ALA A 52 -2.65 5.86 -5.81
N ALA A 53 -2.64 5.85 -4.47
CA ALA A 53 -1.78 6.72 -3.68
C ALA A 53 -0.28 6.52 -3.96
N VAL A 54 0.17 5.28 -4.19
CA VAL A 54 1.56 4.99 -4.60
C VAL A 54 1.87 5.54 -5.98
N ILE A 55 0.98 5.32 -6.97
CA ILE A 55 1.16 5.82 -8.35
C ILE A 55 1.14 7.35 -8.40
N GLU A 56 0.26 7.97 -7.62
CA GLU A 56 0.13 9.43 -7.47
C GLU A 56 1.26 10.05 -6.64
N LYS A 57 2.23 9.25 -6.15
CA LYS A 57 3.35 9.68 -5.30
C LYS A 57 2.91 10.37 -4.01
N ARG A 58 1.73 10.02 -3.49
CA ARG A 58 1.22 10.50 -2.20
C ARG A 58 1.83 9.76 -1.01
N LEU A 59 2.38 8.57 -1.25
CA LEU A 59 3.14 7.79 -0.28
C LEU A 59 4.62 7.83 -0.65
N THR A 60 5.46 8.05 0.35
CA THR A 60 6.92 8.13 0.20
C THR A 60 7.59 6.83 0.61
N GLY A 61 8.78 6.54 0.09
CA GLY A 61 9.55 5.32 0.44
C GLY A 61 8.96 4.02 -0.10
N ILE A 62 8.01 4.07 -1.04
CA ILE A 62 7.40 2.88 -1.65
C ILE A 62 7.10 3.11 -3.14
N THR A 63 7.26 2.06 -3.95
CA THR A 63 6.86 2.04 -5.36
C THR A 63 6.08 0.78 -5.72
N LEU A 64 5.28 0.86 -6.79
CA LEU A 64 4.58 -0.30 -7.34
C LEU A 64 5.59 -1.17 -8.11
N HIS A 65 5.70 -2.45 -7.75
CA HIS A 65 6.53 -3.39 -8.49
C HIS A 65 5.79 -3.87 -9.75
N PRO A 66 6.44 -3.95 -10.93
CA PRO A 66 5.78 -4.30 -12.18
C PRO A 66 5.26 -5.74 -12.22
N HIS A 67 5.87 -6.64 -11.46
CA HIS A 67 5.49 -8.05 -11.41
C HIS A 67 4.58 -8.35 -10.22
N LYS A 68 3.60 -9.23 -10.45
CA LYS A 68 2.78 -9.81 -9.38
C LYS A 68 3.47 -11.06 -8.82
N THR A 69 3.04 -11.48 -7.63
CA THR A 69 3.42 -12.80 -7.11
C THR A 69 2.85 -13.93 -7.96
N ALA A 70 3.31 -15.16 -7.76
CA ALA A 70 2.73 -16.35 -8.40
C ALA A 70 1.22 -16.51 -8.13
N ALA A 71 0.74 -16.03 -6.98
CA ALA A 71 -0.68 -15.99 -6.62
C ALA A 71 -1.43 -14.78 -7.23
N ASN A 72 -0.86 -14.09 -8.22
CA ASN A 72 -1.42 -12.89 -8.84
C ASN A 72 -1.62 -11.68 -7.89
N ALA A 73 -0.93 -11.65 -6.74
CA ALA A 73 -0.99 -10.53 -5.82
C ALA A 73 -0.07 -9.38 -6.26
N ILE A 74 -0.52 -8.14 -6.05
CA ILE A 74 0.28 -6.94 -6.35
C ILE A 74 1.42 -6.84 -5.34
N GLN A 75 2.61 -6.51 -5.84
CA GLN A 75 3.81 -6.29 -5.02
C GLN A 75 4.19 -4.81 -5.02
N TYR A 76 4.80 -4.41 -3.92
CA TYR A 76 5.31 -3.07 -3.69
C TYR A 76 6.76 -3.19 -3.21
N LEU A 77 7.61 -2.32 -3.75
CA LEU A 77 9.00 -2.21 -3.33
C LEU A 77 9.11 -1.08 -2.31
N VAL A 78 9.48 -1.40 -1.08
CA VAL A 78 9.84 -0.43 -0.04
C VAL A 78 11.32 -0.09 -0.20
N HIS A 79 11.64 1.20 -0.16
CA HIS A 79 12.98 1.73 -0.32
C HIS A 79 13.62 2.05 1.04
N GLU A 80 14.95 2.16 1.08
CA GLU A 80 15.63 2.77 2.23
C GLU A 80 15.20 4.24 2.36
N HIS A 81 14.97 4.66 3.61
CA HIS A 81 14.57 6.03 3.96
C HIS A 81 15.79 6.93 4.13
#